data_AF-A0A238WEH2-F1
#
_entry.id   AF-A0A238WEH2-F1
#
_cell.length_a   1.000
_cell.length_b   1.000
_cell.length_c   1.000
_cell.angle_alpha   90.00
_cell.angle_beta   90.00
_cell.angle_gamma   90.00
#
_symmetry.space_group_name_H-M   'P 1'
#
loop_
_entity.id
_entity.type
_entity.pdbx_description
1 polymer ?
#
loop_
_entity_poly.entity_id
_entity_poly.type
_entity_poly.pdbx_seq_one_letter_code
_entity_poly.pdbx_strand_id
1 'polypeptide(L)'
;MTPKFPETVLREVETYLGELSEGRPYGGLASKHRRAALSPRTTKSIKEQLDWYFTALVETDDNASLLERLKDREADRDRLQSALTQALAAAPAASRPSVSGLASSYTAQVARLDTLLTGSDCLIEANMLLRALLGTVAVAPDAEARDGTGCGLVILPESKGLHK
;
A
#
# COMPACT_ATOMS: atom_id res chain seq x y z
N MET A 1 20.03 -16.71 -36.02
CA MET A 1 21.30 -16.30 -35.37
C MET A 1 21.11 -16.49 -33.89
N THR A 2 21.77 -17.46 -33.26
CA THR A 2 21.71 -17.64 -31.80
C THR A 2 22.40 -16.43 -31.17
N PRO A 3 21.70 -15.60 -30.37
CA PRO A 3 22.36 -14.47 -29.73
C PRO A 3 23.37 -15.02 -28.74
N LYS A 4 24.60 -14.56 -28.90
CA LYS A 4 25.68 -14.88 -27.99
C LYS A 4 25.67 -13.82 -26.90
N PHE A 5 25.49 -14.26 -25.65
CA PHE A 5 25.66 -13.40 -24.50
C PHE A 5 27.09 -12.84 -24.47
N PRO A 6 27.29 -11.65 -23.85
CA PRO A 6 28.62 -11.12 -23.59
C PRO A 6 29.43 -12.15 -22.80
N GLU A 7 30.70 -12.37 -23.18
CA GLU A 7 31.57 -13.34 -22.52
C GLU A 7 31.68 -13.13 -21.00
N THR A 8 31.48 -11.89 -20.54
CA THR A 8 31.48 -11.52 -19.12
C THR A 8 30.41 -12.28 -18.34
N VAL A 9 29.19 -12.39 -18.88
CA VAL A 9 28.06 -13.05 -18.21
C VAL A 9 28.28 -14.56 -18.16
N LEU A 10 28.74 -15.14 -19.26
CA LEU A 10 29.07 -16.58 -19.31
C LEU A 10 30.14 -16.94 -18.29
N ARG A 11 31.16 -16.09 -18.15
CA ARG A 11 32.26 -16.27 -17.18
C ARG A 11 31.78 -16.17 -15.74
N GLU A 12 30.89 -15.23 -15.42
CA GLU A 12 30.30 -15.11 -14.08
C GLU A 12 29.44 -16.32 -13.72
N VAL A 13 28.62 -16.82 -14.66
CA VAL A 13 27.82 -18.03 -14.46
C VAL A 13 28.72 -19.25 -14.23
N GLU A 14 29.78 -19.41 -15.02
CA GLU A 14 30.74 -20.50 -14.82
C GLU A 14 31.47 -20.41 -13.48
N THR A 15 31.87 -19.20 -13.09
CA THR A 15 32.49 -18.95 -11.78
C THR A 15 31.52 -19.34 -10.66
N TYR A 16 30.27 -18.89 -10.73
CA TYR A 16 29.25 -19.19 -9.74
C TYR A 16 28.91 -20.69 -9.65
N LEU A 17 28.84 -21.39 -10.79
CA LEU A 17 28.64 -22.84 -10.81
C LEU A 17 29.83 -23.61 -10.23
N GLY A 18 31.06 -23.09 -10.40
CA GLY A 18 32.26 -23.60 -9.73
C GLY A 18 32.22 -23.39 -8.21
N GLU A 19 31.79 -22.22 -7.74
CA GLU A 19 31.62 -21.95 -6.31
C GLU A 19 30.56 -22.86 -5.66
N LEU A 20 29.50 -23.16 -6.41
CA LEU A 20 28.43 -24.08 -6.02
C LEU A 20 28.87 -25.55 -5.94
N SER A 21 29.75 -25.99 -6.84
CA SER A 21 30.30 -27.35 -6.81
C SER A 21 31.32 -27.54 -5.69
N GLU A 22 32.04 -26.48 -5.31
CA GLU A 22 33.01 -26.49 -4.21
C GLU A 22 32.36 -26.25 -2.84
N GLY A 23 31.09 -25.83 -2.79
CA GLY A 23 30.39 -25.55 -1.53
C GLY A 23 30.95 -24.31 -0.80
N ARG A 24 31.41 -23.31 -1.55
CA ARG A 24 31.94 -22.07 -0.96
C ARG A 24 30.86 -21.31 -0.18
N PRO A 25 31.24 -20.56 0.88
CA PRO A 25 30.30 -19.69 1.59
C PRO A 25 29.77 -18.59 0.67
N TYR A 26 28.54 -18.13 0.92
CA TYR A 26 27.95 -17.04 0.13
C TYR A 26 28.78 -15.75 0.24
N GLY A 27 28.87 -14.98 -0.85
CA GLY A 27 29.35 -13.59 -0.79
C GLY A 27 28.28 -12.63 -0.23
N GLY A 28 28.71 -11.52 0.38
CA GLY A 28 27.82 -10.41 0.79
C GLY A 28 26.93 -10.69 2.01
N LEU A 29 25.66 -10.27 1.95
CA LEU A 29 24.72 -10.29 3.09
C LEU A 29 24.43 -11.69 3.66
N ALA A 30 24.64 -12.76 2.88
CA ALA A 30 24.39 -14.14 3.29
C ALA A 30 25.67 -14.88 3.72
N SER A 31 26.79 -14.19 3.91
CA SER A 31 28.11 -14.78 4.22
C SER A 31 28.19 -15.67 5.46
N LYS A 32 27.22 -15.56 6.37
CA LYS A 32 27.09 -16.44 7.55
C LYS A 32 26.50 -17.81 7.22
N HIS A 33 26.07 -18.04 5.98
CA HIS A 33 25.50 -19.31 5.55
C HIS A 33 26.51 -20.07 4.68
N ARG A 34 26.62 -21.38 4.92
CA ARG A 34 27.48 -22.28 4.17
C ARG A 34 26.61 -23.15 3.27
N ARG A 35 27.00 -23.33 2.01
CA ARG A 35 26.32 -24.24 1.09
C ARG A 35 26.99 -25.60 1.16
N ALA A 36 26.20 -26.67 1.10
CA ALA A 36 26.74 -27.98 0.77
C ALA A 36 27.15 -27.99 -0.72
N ALA A 37 28.25 -28.65 -1.04
CA ALA A 37 28.67 -28.86 -2.42
C ALA A 37 27.54 -29.54 -3.21
N LEU A 38 27.13 -28.93 -4.31
CA LEU A 38 26.12 -29.51 -5.19
C LEU A 38 26.75 -30.63 -6.05
N SER A 39 25.96 -31.67 -6.31
CA SER A 39 26.43 -32.77 -7.15
C SER A 39 26.71 -32.29 -8.58
N PRO A 40 27.70 -32.85 -9.30
CA PRO A 40 27.99 -32.50 -10.69
C PRO A 40 26.77 -32.61 -11.62
N ARG A 41 25.88 -33.58 -11.34
CA ARG A 41 24.62 -33.77 -12.07
C ARG A 41 23.67 -32.58 -11.86
N THR A 42 23.58 -32.07 -10.63
CA THR A 42 22.75 -30.92 -10.30
C THR A 42 23.29 -29.65 -10.95
N THR A 43 24.61 -29.42 -10.88
CA THR A 43 25.25 -28.26 -11.52
C THR A 43 25.08 -28.27 -13.04
N LYS A 44 25.20 -29.44 -13.67
CA LYS A 44 24.94 -29.61 -15.11
C LYS A 44 23.47 -29.31 -15.46
N SER A 45 22.52 -29.83 -14.68
CA SER A 45 21.09 -29.57 -14.88
C SER A 45 20.74 -28.09 -14.72
N ILE A 46 21.38 -27.39 -13.78
CA ILE A 46 21.20 -25.93 -13.60
C ILE A 46 21.72 -25.18 -14.83
N LYS A 47 22.90 -25.57 -15.35
CA LYS A 47 23.46 -24.96 -16.57
C LYS A 47 22.53 -25.12 -17.77
N GLU A 48 22.05 -26.34 -18.01
CA GLU A 48 21.12 -26.63 -19.12
C GLU A 48 19.78 -25.89 -18.98
N GLN A 49 19.26 -25.75 -17.75
CA GLN A 49 18.06 -24.96 -17.49
C GLN A 49 18.29 -23.47 -17.74
N LEU A 50 19.42 -22.92 -17.28
CA LEU A 50 19.78 -21.53 -17.54
C LEU A 50 19.91 -21.27 -19.04
N ASP A 51 20.63 -22.13 -19.77
CA ASP A 51 20.77 -22.04 -21.23
C ASP A 51 19.39 -22.08 -21.92
N TRP A 52 18.48 -22.94 -21.47
CA TRP A 52 17.11 -23.00 -21.97
C TRP A 52 16.30 -21.74 -21.65
N TYR A 53 16.34 -21.24 -20.41
CA TYR A 53 15.65 -20.00 -20.03
C TYR A 53 16.16 -18.80 -20.82
N PHE A 54 17.47 -18.72 -21.06
CA PHE A 54 18.07 -17.66 -21.85
C PHE A 54 17.70 -17.77 -23.34
N THR A 55 17.66 -18.98 -23.88
CA THR A 55 17.15 -19.22 -25.25
C THR A 55 15.67 -18.83 -25.34
N ALA A 56 14.86 -19.24 -24.38
CA ALA A 56 13.45 -18.90 -24.32
C ALA A 56 13.24 -17.39 -24.20
N LEU A 57 14.01 -16.68 -23.36
CA LEU A 57 13.92 -15.24 -23.20
C LEU A 57 14.13 -14.50 -24.52
N VAL A 58 15.18 -14.89 -25.25
CA VAL A 58 15.50 -14.38 -26.58
C VAL A 58 14.41 -14.70 -27.61
N GLU A 59 13.86 -15.91 -27.57
CA GLU A 59 12.84 -16.35 -28.52
C GLU A 59 11.46 -15.75 -28.21
N THR A 60 11.20 -15.41 -26.95
CA THR A 60 10.01 -14.67 -26.51
C THR A 60 10.13 -13.16 -26.62
N ASP A 61 11.27 -12.64 -27.11
CA ASP A 61 11.50 -11.20 -27.24
C ASP A 61 10.64 -10.59 -28.35
N ASP A 62 9.42 -10.27 -27.98
CA ASP A 62 8.68 -9.12 -28.50
C ASP A 62 9.22 -7.83 -27.83
N ASN A 63 10.55 -7.71 -27.71
CA ASN A 63 11.23 -6.61 -27.01
C ASN A 63 10.92 -5.25 -27.61
N ALA A 64 10.69 -5.21 -28.92
CA ALA A 64 10.17 -4.03 -29.59
C ALA A 64 8.78 -3.64 -29.06
N SER A 65 7.89 -4.62 -28.87
CA SER A 65 6.54 -4.44 -28.29
C SER A 65 6.61 -4.00 -26.82
N LEU A 66 7.54 -4.54 -26.03
CA LEU A 66 7.73 -4.10 -24.63
C LEU A 66 8.30 -2.68 -24.53
N LEU A 67 9.28 -2.32 -25.36
CA LEU A 67 9.85 -0.97 -25.39
C LEU A 67 8.82 0.06 -25.86
N GLU A 68 8.03 -0.24 -26.89
CA GLU A 68 6.94 0.64 -27.32
C GLU A 68 5.88 0.81 -26.22
N ARG A 69 5.46 -0.27 -25.56
CA ARG A 69 4.53 -0.19 -24.42
C ARG A 69 5.08 0.61 -23.24
N LEU A 70 6.41 0.59 -23.03
CA LEU A 70 7.05 1.41 -22.00
C LEU A 70 7.05 2.89 -22.38
N LYS A 71 7.35 3.23 -23.63
CA LYS A 71 7.26 4.61 -24.13
C LYS A 71 5.83 5.16 -24.05
N ASP A 72 4.84 4.36 -24.43
CA ASP A 72 3.42 4.75 -24.33
C ASP A 72 3.04 5.04 -22.88
N ARG A 73 3.45 4.17 -21.96
CA ARG A 73 3.22 4.37 -20.52
C ARG A 73 3.94 5.59 -19.96
N GLU A 74 5.13 5.88 -20.45
CA GLU A 74 5.87 7.07 -20.06
C GLU A 74 5.19 8.35 -20.54
N ALA A 75 4.72 8.37 -21.79
CA ALA A 75 3.92 9.47 -22.33
C ALA A 75 2.59 9.65 -21.56
N ASP A 76 1.91 8.57 -21.22
CA ASP A 76 0.68 8.61 -20.41
C ASP A 76 0.94 9.14 -19.00
N ARG A 77 2.04 8.73 -18.35
CA ARG A 77 2.46 9.27 -17.04
C ARG A 77 2.65 10.78 -17.13
N ASP A 78 3.40 11.25 -18.12
CA ASP A 78 3.70 12.68 -18.26
C ASP A 78 2.42 13.50 -18.52
N ARG A 79 1.48 12.93 -19.29
CA ARG A 79 0.16 13.52 -19.53
C ARG A 79 -0.68 13.61 -18.26
N LEU A 80 -0.73 12.53 -17.47
CA LEU A 80 -1.45 12.50 -16.20
C LEU A 80 -0.83 13.45 -15.16
N GLN A 81 0.48 13.52 -15.11
CA GLN A 81 1.19 14.40 -14.18
C GLN A 81 0.98 15.88 -14.53
N SER A 82 0.94 16.21 -15.83
CA SER A 82 0.56 17.53 -16.31
C SER A 82 -0.88 17.87 -15.97
N ALA A 83 -1.82 16.94 -16.19
CA ALA A 83 -3.23 17.11 -15.84
C ALA A 83 -3.44 17.29 -14.33
N LEU A 84 -2.72 16.53 -13.50
CA LEU A 84 -2.75 16.66 -12.05
C LEU A 84 -2.24 18.02 -11.59
N THR A 85 -1.13 18.48 -12.17
CA THR A 85 -0.56 19.81 -11.86
C THR A 85 -1.54 20.92 -12.21
N GLN A 86 -2.19 20.83 -13.37
CA GLN A 86 -3.23 21.78 -13.78
C GLN A 86 -4.45 21.72 -12.86
N ALA A 87 -4.91 20.53 -12.49
CA ALA A 87 -6.04 20.37 -11.58
C ALA A 87 -5.75 20.94 -10.19
N LEU A 88 -4.52 20.74 -9.67
CA LEU A 88 -4.09 21.32 -8.39
C LEU A 88 -3.95 22.84 -8.46
N ALA A 89 -3.51 23.39 -9.59
CA ALA A 89 -3.44 24.84 -9.81
C ALA A 89 -4.83 25.48 -9.98
N ALA A 90 -5.77 24.76 -10.60
CA ALA A 90 -7.14 25.21 -10.82
C ALA A 90 -8.06 24.96 -9.62
N ALA A 91 -7.67 24.10 -8.68
CA ALA A 91 -8.44 23.83 -7.48
C ALA A 91 -8.53 25.12 -6.64
N PRO A 92 -9.73 25.63 -6.35
CA PRO A 92 -9.87 26.71 -5.40
C PRO A 92 -9.32 26.21 -4.07
N ALA A 93 -8.46 27.00 -3.42
CA ALA A 93 -8.01 26.70 -2.08
C ALA A 93 -9.25 26.49 -1.21
N ALA A 94 -9.49 25.25 -0.77
CA ALA A 94 -10.58 24.97 0.14
C ALA A 94 -10.39 25.90 1.33
N SER A 95 -11.28 26.89 1.44
CA SER A 95 -11.20 27.89 2.50
C SER A 95 -11.35 27.14 3.80
N ARG A 96 -10.25 26.99 4.53
CA ARG A 96 -10.29 26.43 5.88
C ARG A 96 -11.26 27.31 6.65
N PRO A 97 -12.35 26.77 7.20
CA PRO A 97 -13.34 27.60 7.88
C PRO A 97 -12.63 28.35 9.01
N SER A 98 -12.89 29.66 9.09
CA SER A 98 -12.32 30.50 10.15
C SER A 98 -12.76 29.97 11.51
N VAL A 99 -12.00 30.28 12.56
CA VAL A 99 -12.37 29.91 13.94
C VAL A 99 -13.76 30.45 14.29
N SER A 100 -14.11 31.66 13.82
CA SER A 100 -15.44 32.25 14.00
C SER A 100 -16.55 31.51 13.21
N GLY A 101 -16.24 31.02 12.00
CA GLY A 101 -17.16 30.22 11.19
C GLY A 101 -17.43 28.84 11.79
N LEU A 102 -16.39 28.21 12.33
CA LEU A 102 -16.51 26.97 13.10
C LEU A 102 -17.33 27.19 14.37
N ALA A 103 -17.00 28.21 15.17
CA ALA A 103 -17.73 28.52 16.40
C ALA A 103 -19.22 28.77 16.12
N SER A 104 -19.54 29.56 15.10
CA SER A 104 -20.93 29.84 14.70
C SER A 104 -21.68 28.58 14.27
N SER A 105 -21.00 27.69 13.52
CA SER A 105 -21.57 26.41 13.10
C SER A 105 -21.84 25.48 14.29
N TYR A 106 -20.90 25.40 15.24
CA TYR A 106 -21.08 24.64 16.47
C TYR A 106 -22.24 25.18 17.31
N THR A 107 -22.29 26.50 17.53
CA THR A 107 -23.39 27.14 18.28
C THR A 107 -24.75 26.87 17.64
N ALA A 108 -24.84 26.93 16.31
CA ALA A 108 -26.07 26.62 15.58
C ALA A 108 -26.50 25.16 15.77
N GLN A 109 -25.55 24.21 15.74
CA GLN A 109 -25.87 22.79 15.96
C GLN A 109 -26.27 22.50 17.41
N VAL A 110 -25.64 23.16 18.39
CA VAL A 110 -26.03 23.04 19.80
C VAL A 110 -27.44 23.58 20.04
N ALA A 111 -27.78 24.76 19.48
CA ALA A 111 -29.13 25.31 19.59
C ALA A 111 -30.18 24.43 18.91
N ARG A 112 -29.84 23.82 17.77
CA ARG A 112 -30.71 22.84 17.10
C ARG A 112 -30.92 21.60 17.96
N LEU A 113 -29.86 21.07 18.56
CA LEU A 113 -29.94 19.91 19.44
C LEU A 113 -30.80 20.20 20.67
N ASP A 114 -30.64 21.37 21.30
CA ASP A 114 -31.44 21.82 22.43
C ASP A 114 -32.93 21.87 22.09
N THR A 115 -33.27 22.40 20.91
CA THR A 115 -34.65 22.42 20.40
C THR A 115 -35.20 21.01 20.18
N LEU A 116 -34.40 20.09 19.61
CA LEU A 116 -34.84 18.72 19.32
C LEU A 116 -34.98 17.86 20.58
N LEU A 117 -34.18 18.13 21.62
CA LEU A 117 -34.25 17.41 22.90
C LEU A 117 -35.36 17.94 23.82
N THR A 118 -35.74 19.20 23.67
CA THR A 118 -36.87 19.82 24.42
C THR A 118 -38.22 19.62 23.73
N GLY A 119 -38.24 19.31 22.42
CA GLY A 119 -39.43 18.91 21.69
C GLY A 119 -39.85 17.46 21.95
N SER A 120 -41.12 17.24 22.33
CA SER A 120 -41.69 15.93 22.70
C SER A 120 -41.50 14.81 21.67
N ASP A 121 -41.43 15.15 20.37
CA ASP A 121 -41.55 14.15 19.29
C ASP A 121 -40.32 14.07 18.36
N CYS A 122 -39.20 14.69 18.75
CA CYS A 122 -38.01 14.83 17.89
C CYS A 122 -36.82 13.94 18.30
N LEU A 123 -37.03 12.95 19.18
CA LEU A 123 -35.96 12.10 19.70
C LEU A 123 -35.18 11.33 18.62
N ILE A 124 -35.83 10.92 17.53
CA ILE A 124 -35.16 10.25 16.41
C ILE A 124 -34.22 11.22 15.70
N GLU A 125 -34.68 12.45 15.44
CA GLU A 125 -33.88 13.49 14.78
C GLU A 125 -32.72 13.97 15.66
N ALA A 126 -32.93 14.11 16.98
CA ALA A 126 -31.87 14.39 17.94
C ALA A 126 -30.80 13.30 17.92
N ASN A 127 -31.20 12.02 17.92
CA ASN A 127 -30.26 10.90 17.84
C ASN A 127 -29.51 10.82 16.51
N MET A 128 -30.16 11.14 15.39
CA MET A 128 -29.48 11.23 14.09
C MET A 128 -28.44 12.35 14.08
N LEU A 129 -28.78 13.52 14.63
CA LEU A 129 -27.85 14.65 14.74
C LEU A 129 -26.65 14.30 15.63
N LEU A 130 -26.89 13.65 16.78
CA LEU A 130 -25.83 13.20 17.68
C LEU A 130 -24.90 12.17 17.04
N ARG A 131 -25.44 11.19 16.29
CA ARG A 131 -24.62 10.23 15.52
C ARG A 131 -23.75 10.92 14.48
N ALA A 132 -24.29 11.92 13.79
CA ALA A 132 -23.54 12.69 12.80
C ALA A 132 -22.41 13.53 13.44
N LEU A 133 -22.62 14.03 14.67
CA LEU A 133 -21.64 14.86 15.38
C LEU A 133 -20.56 14.03 16.11
N LEU A 134 -20.93 12.90 16.72
CA LEU A 134 -20.08 12.12 17.61
C LEU A 134 -19.46 10.89 16.94
N GLY A 135 -19.98 10.46 15.78
CA GLY A 135 -19.55 9.23 15.13
C GLY A 135 -20.03 7.98 15.87
N THR A 136 -19.11 7.04 16.16
CA THR A 136 -19.47 5.78 16.81
C THR A 136 -19.34 5.90 18.33
N VAL A 137 -20.47 5.77 19.03
CA VAL A 137 -20.50 5.75 20.50
C VAL A 137 -20.62 4.31 20.97
N ALA A 138 -19.64 3.83 21.73
CA ALA A 138 -19.64 2.52 22.34
C ALA A 138 -19.82 2.64 23.87
N VAL A 139 -20.43 1.62 24.46
CA VAL A 139 -20.57 1.52 25.90
C VAL A 139 -19.60 0.43 26.36
N ALA A 140 -18.59 0.83 27.15
CA ALA A 140 -17.63 -0.10 27.74
C ALA A 140 -18.04 -0.37 29.20
N PRO A 141 -17.79 -1.57 29.73
CA PRO A 141 -17.96 -1.81 31.16
C PRO A 141 -17.04 -0.86 31.95
N ASP A 142 -17.59 -0.19 32.95
CA ASP A 142 -16.87 0.75 33.81
C ASP A 142 -15.94 -0.02 34.74
N ALA A 143 -14.64 0.24 34.62
CA ALA A 143 -13.62 -0.44 35.42
C ALA A 143 -13.69 -0.07 36.91
N GLU A 144 -14.32 1.06 37.25
CA GLU A 144 -14.42 1.58 38.63
C GLU A 144 -15.76 1.23 39.31
N ALA A 145 -16.68 0.56 38.62
CA ALA A 145 -17.97 0.17 39.17
C ALA A 145 -17.82 -1.00 40.16
N ARG A 146 -18.06 -0.72 41.45
CA ARG A 146 -17.91 -1.67 42.57
C ARG A 146 -18.74 -2.96 42.45
N ASP A 147 -19.79 -2.96 41.63
CA ASP A 147 -20.73 -4.07 41.43
C ASP A 147 -20.59 -4.75 40.06
N GLY A 148 -19.67 -4.28 39.20
CA GLY A 148 -19.49 -4.80 37.85
C GLY A 148 -20.65 -4.52 36.88
N THR A 149 -21.60 -3.66 37.26
CA THR A 149 -22.76 -3.30 36.42
C THR A 149 -22.71 -1.86 35.87
N GLY A 150 -21.70 -1.09 36.24
CA GLY A 150 -21.48 0.23 35.65
C GLY A 150 -21.01 0.14 34.20
N CYS A 151 -21.51 1.06 33.38
CA CYS A 151 -21.18 1.18 31.97
C CYS A 151 -20.69 2.62 31.72
N GLY A 152 -19.47 2.76 31.20
CA GLY A 152 -18.88 4.03 30.79
C GLY A 152 -19.08 4.30 29.30
N LEU A 153 -19.30 5.57 28.95
CA LEU A 153 -19.42 6.01 27.56
C LEU A 153 -18.03 6.20 26.95
N VAL A 154 -17.75 5.53 25.83
CA VAL A 154 -16.51 5.69 25.06
C VAL A 154 -16.85 6.10 23.63
N ILE A 155 -16.36 7.27 23.22
CA ILE A 155 -16.50 7.74 21.83
C ILE A 155 -15.34 7.14 21.03
N LEU A 156 -15.66 6.27 20.07
CA LEU A 156 -14.68 5.67 19.18
C LEU A 156 -14.54 6.55 17.93
N PRO A 157 -13.32 6.99 17.57
CA PRO A 157 -13.12 7.68 16.30
C PRO A 157 -13.47 6.72 15.16
N GLU A 158 -14.22 7.21 14.16
CA GLU A 158 -14.53 6.47 12.95
C GLU A 158 -13.24 5.93 12.33
N SER A 159 -13.07 4.60 12.36
CA SER A 159 -12.02 3.92 11.62
C SER A 159 -12.31 4.13 10.14
N LYS A 160 -11.59 5.06 9.51
CA LYS A 160 -11.59 5.18 8.04
C LYS A 160 -11.37 3.79 7.46
N GLY A 161 -12.38 3.29 6.76
CA GLY A 161 -12.36 2.01 6.10
C GLY A 161 -11.09 1.88 5.27
N LEU A 162 -10.26 0.91 5.64
CA LEU A 162 -9.21 0.39 4.79
C LEU A 162 -9.94 -0.34 3.66
N HIS A 163 -10.17 0.35 2.54
CA HIS A 163 -10.62 -0.29 1.31
C HIS A 163 -9.57 -1.34 0.91
N LYS A 164 -9.95 -2.60 1.00
CA LYS A 164 -9.36 -3.70 0.23
C LYS A 164 -10.24 -3.95 -0.99
#